data_AF-A0A2G5U1X7-F1
#
_entry.id   AF-A0A2G5U1X7-F1
#
_cell.length_a   1.000
_cell.length_b   1.000
_cell.length_c   1.000
_cell.angle_alpha   90.00
_cell.angle_beta   90.00
_cell.angle_gamma   90.00
#
_symmetry.space_group_name_H-M   'P 1'
#
loop_
_entity.id
_entity.type
_entity.pdbx_description
1 polymer ?
#
loop_
_entity_poly.entity_id
_entity_poly.type
_entity_poly.pdbx_seq_one_letter_code
_entity_poly.pdbx_strand_id
1 'polypeptide(L)'
;MFKKFDEKEDVTGATQLKSSVQVDKGAIKFILNGSSIMCPGLTSPGAKLTPQVPKDTVVAVMAEGKEHALAIGLMSMSSEEIQSINKGNGIESLHYLNDGLWHLAEKPLN
;
A
#
# COMPACT_ATOMS: atom_id res chain seq x y z
N MET A 1 -9.57 10.45 -18.75
CA MET A 1 -8.85 11.74 -18.78
C MET A 1 -7.50 11.48 -18.13
N PHE A 2 -6.42 11.38 -18.89
CA PHE A 2 -5.10 11.02 -18.36
C PHE A 2 -4.43 12.27 -17.81
N LYS A 3 -4.05 12.25 -16.53
CA LYS A 3 -3.30 13.35 -15.90
C LYS A 3 -1.93 13.43 -16.59
N LYS A 4 -1.49 14.66 -16.89
CA LYS A 4 -0.21 14.92 -17.55
C LYS A 4 0.92 14.58 -16.58
N PHE A 5 1.84 13.72 -17.01
CA PHE A 5 3.02 13.29 -16.25
C PHE A 5 3.93 14.49 -15.99
N ASP A 6 4.26 14.74 -14.72
CA ASP A 6 5.16 15.79 -14.27
C ASP A 6 6.41 15.16 -13.64
N GLU A 7 7.55 15.34 -14.28
CA GLU A 7 8.80 14.68 -13.92
C GLU A 7 9.30 15.04 -12.51
N LYS A 8 8.92 16.19 -11.96
CA LYS A 8 9.30 16.64 -10.61
C LYS A 8 8.33 16.17 -9.53
N GLU A 9 7.08 15.87 -9.87
CA GLU A 9 6.12 15.28 -8.94
C GLU A 9 6.12 13.75 -8.97
N ASP A 10 6.37 13.16 -10.14
CA ASP A 10 6.20 11.73 -10.42
C ASP A 10 7.53 10.93 -10.35
N VAL A 11 8.70 11.58 -10.42
CA VAL A 11 10.03 10.89 -10.52
C VAL A 11 11.05 11.33 -9.47
N THR A 12 10.65 11.95 -8.36
CA THR A 12 11.63 12.28 -7.31
C THR A 12 12.03 11.03 -6.52
N GLY A 13 13.33 10.68 -6.58
CA GLY A 13 13.97 9.46 -6.05
C GLY A 13 13.93 9.23 -4.53
N ALA A 14 12.99 9.85 -3.83
CA ALA A 14 12.70 9.64 -2.41
C ALA A 14 11.20 9.87 -2.07
N THR A 15 10.30 9.92 -3.06
CA THR A 15 8.87 10.14 -2.80
C THR A 15 8.25 8.88 -2.23
N GLN A 16 8.14 8.84 -0.91
CA GLN A 16 7.05 8.13 -0.25
C GLN A 16 5.76 8.53 -1.00
N LEU A 17 5.06 7.56 -1.62
CA LEU A 17 3.79 7.82 -2.30
C LEU A 17 2.96 8.77 -1.44
N LYS A 18 2.44 9.87 -2.03
CA LYS A 18 1.64 10.90 -1.30
C LYS A 18 0.52 10.27 -0.45
N SER A 19 0.10 9.06 -0.80
CA SER A 19 -0.88 8.25 -0.09
C SER A 19 -0.21 6.98 0.45
N SER A 20 0.37 7.05 1.64
CA SER A 20 0.85 5.87 2.38
C SER A 20 -0.17 5.44 3.43
N VAL A 21 -0.25 4.15 3.71
CA VAL A 21 -1.05 3.59 4.80
C VAL A 21 -0.14 2.78 5.72
N GLN A 22 -0.41 2.78 7.03
CA GLN A 22 0.30 1.94 7.98
C GLN A 22 -0.61 0.82 8.45
N VAL A 23 -0.14 -0.41 8.36
CA VAL A 23 -0.81 -1.60 8.89
C VAL A 23 -0.22 -2.04 10.23
N ASP A 24 -1.02 -2.78 10.99
CA ASP A 24 -0.59 -3.44 12.22
C ASP A 24 0.46 -4.53 11.98
N LYS A 25 1.22 -4.84 13.03
CA LYS A 25 2.20 -5.94 13.05
C LYS A 25 1.59 -7.29 12.66
N GLY A 26 0.33 -7.52 13.04
CA GLY A 26 -0.39 -8.76 12.72
C GLY A 26 -0.60 -8.98 11.22
N ALA A 27 -0.71 -7.90 10.43
CA ALA A 27 -0.97 -7.98 8.99
C ALA A 27 0.31 -8.24 8.17
N ILE A 28 1.49 -7.91 8.71
CA ILE A 28 2.79 -7.98 8.00
C ILE A 28 3.01 -9.35 7.34
N LYS A 29 2.83 -10.44 8.10
CA LYS A 29 3.07 -11.80 7.60
C LYS A 29 2.16 -12.15 6.42
N PHE A 30 0.91 -11.66 6.43
CA PHE A 30 -0.06 -11.95 5.37
C PHE A 30 0.26 -11.18 4.09
N ILE A 31 0.67 -9.92 4.24
CA ILE A 31 1.05 -9.05 3.11
C ILE A 31 2.29 -9.58 2.40
N LEU A 32 3.29 -10.04 3.16
CA LEU A 32 4.49 -10.67 2.61
C LEU A 32 4.22 -12.01 1.89
N ASN A 33 3.03 -12.59 2.09
CA ASN A 33 2.58 -13.77 1.34
C ASN A 33 1.66 -13.40 0.16
N GLY A 34 1.50 -12.11 -0.16
CA GLY A 34 0.67 -11.63 -1.26
C GLY A 34 -0.82 -11.49 -0.94
N SER A 35 -1.22 -11.57 0.33
CA SER A 35 -2.62 -11.33 0.70
C SER A 35 -3.00 -9.87 0.50
N SER A 36 -4.26 -9.63 0.11
CA SER A 36 -4.86 -8.30 0.18
C SER A 36 -5.04 -7.84 1.63
N ILE A 37 -5.12 -6.52 1.82
CA ILE A 37 -5.24 -5.88 3.14
C ILE A 37 -6.71 -5.63 3.45
N MET A 38 -7.18 -6.29 4.50
CA MET A 38 -8.55 -6.19 4.97
C MET A 38 -8.75 -4.91 5.80
N CYS A 39 -9.96 -4.33 5.75
CA CYS A 39 -10.30 -3.09 6.48
C CYS A 39 -9.92 -3.14 7.99
N PRO A 40 -10.16 -4.24 8.74
CA PRO A 40 -9.77 -4.31 10.15
C PRO A 40 -8.26 -4.15 10.41
N GLY A 41 -7.42 -4.49 9.43
CA GLY A 41 -5.97 -4.28 9.51
C GLY A 41 -5.54 -2.83 9.32
N LEU A 42 -6.44 -1.97 8.85
CA LEU A 42 -6.25 -0.54 8.61
C LEU A 42 -6.91 0.35 9.67
N THR A 43 -7.82 -0.21 10.49
CA THR A 43 -8.51 0.49 11.57
C THR A 43 -8.06 0.03 12.97
N SER A 44 -7.01 -0.78 13.06
CA SER A 44 -6.49 -1.23 14.35
C SER A 44 -5.73 -0.10 15.07
N PRO A 45 -5.46 -0.22 16.39
CA PRO A 45 -4.73 0.80 17.14
C PRO A 45 -3.33 1.11 16.60
N GLY A 46 -2.68 0.13 15.97
CA GLY A 46 -1.36 0.27 15.33
C GLY A 46 -1.41 0.75 13.88
N ALA A 47 -2.61 0.85 13.29
CA ALA A 47 -2.79 1.27 11.91
C ALA A 47 -2.94 2.79 11.80
N LYS A 48 -2.49 3.34 10.68
CA LYS A 48 -2.65 4.76 10.34
C LYS A 48 -3.12 4.87 8.90
N LEU A 49 -4.33 5.36 8.72
CA LEU A 49 -4.91 5.58 7.40
C LEU A 49 -4.78 7.05 7.03
N THR A 50 -4.26 7.33 5.83
CA THR A 50 -4.25 8.70 5.29
C THR A 50 -5.70 9.10 4.96
N PRO A 51 -6.20 10.25 5.46
CA PRO A 51 -7.56 10.69 5.16
C PRO A 51 -7.70 11.08 3.68
N GLN A 52 -8.93 11.02 3.16
CA GLN A 52 -9.29 11.51 1.81
C GLN A 52 -8.59 10.80 0.64
N VAL A 53 -8.21 9.52 0.80
CA VAL A 53 -7.72 8.73 -0.35
C VAL A 53 -8.92 8.12 -1.07
N PRO A 54 -9.13 8.43 -2.36
CA PRO A 54 -10.22 7.87 -3.12
C PRO A 54 -9.96 6.42 -3.51
N LYS A 55 -11.04 5.70 -3.82
CA LYS A 55 -10.97 4.38 -4.44
C LYS A 55 -10.13 4.42 -5.73
N ASP A 56 -9.50 3.30 -6.07
CA ASP A 56 -8.63 3.09 -7.24
C ASP A 56 -7.35 3.95 -7.21
N THR A 57 -6.94 4.41 -6.03
CA THR A 57 -5.65 5.09 -5.82
C THR A 57 -4.57 4.09 -5.41
N VAL A 58 -3.38 4.24 -5.98
CA VAL A 58 -2.21 3.45 -5.60
C VAL A 58 -1.62 3.98 -4.29
N VAL A 59 -1.37 3.08 -3.34
CA VAL A 59 -0.90 3.42 -2.00
C VAL A 59 0.30 2.56 -1.59
N ALA A 60 1.23 3.18 -0.85
CA ALA A 60 2.32 2.46 -0.19
C ALA A 60 1.82 1.84 1.12
N VAL A 61 2.03 0.54 1.30
CA VAL A 61 1.67 -0.17 2.53
C VAL A 61 2.90 -0.26 3.44
N MET A 62 2.89 0.57 4.48
CA MET A 62 3.88 0.65 5.55
C MET A 62 3.48 -0.25 6.71
N ALA A 63 4.43 -0.66 7.54
CA ALA A 63 4.16 -1.37 8.78
C ALA A 63 4.60 -0.61 10.02
N GLU A 64 3.87 -0.83 11.13
CA GLU A 64 4.25 -0.30 12.42
C GLU A 64 5.69 -0.72 12.81
N GLY A 65 6.56 0.26 13.01
CA GLY A 65 7.96 0.04 13.39
C GLY A 65 8.87 -0.37 12.23
N LYS A 66 8.46 -0.17 10.97
CA LYS A 66 9.29 -0.36 9.78
C LYS A 66 9.40 0.94 8.99
N GLU A 67 10.59 1.21 8.47
CA GLU A 67 10.88 2.43 7.69
C GLU A 67 10.52 2.29 6.21
N HIS A 68 10.58 1.06 5.67
CA HIS A 68 10.35 0.78 4.26
C HIS A 68 8.93 0.22 4.04
N ALA A 69 8.37 0.50 2.86
CA ALA A 69 7.10 -0.09 2.44
C ALA A 69 7.26 -1.60 2.26
N LEU A 70 6.26 -2.37 2.68
CA LEU A 70 6.21 -3.82 2.53
C LEU A 70 5.52 -4.25 1.25
N ALA A 71 4.59 -3.42 0.78
CA ALA A 71 3.82 -3.68 -0.43
C ALA A 71 3.32 -2.38 -1.06
N ILE A 72 2.95 -2.48 -2.32
CA ILE A 72 2.19 -1.49 -3.07
C ILE A 72 0.80 -2.08 -3.29
N GLY A 73 -0.23 -1.30 -3.01
CA GLY A 73 -1.61 -1.75 -3.15
C GLY A 73 -2.49 -0.72 -3.86
N LEU A 74 -3.63 -1.19 -4.34
CA LEU A 74 -4.69 -0.39 -4.93
C LEU A 74 -5.86 -0.31 -3.95
N MET A 75 -6.33 0.90 -3.65
CA MET A 75 -7.48 1.12 -2.78
C MET A 75 -8.75 0.53 -3.42
N SER A 76 -9.32 -0.52 -2.82
CA SER A 76 -10.60 -1.09 -3.27
C SER A 76 -11.81 -0.30 -2.75
N MET A 77 -11.63 0.45 -1.66
CA MET A 77 -12.60 1.33 -1.02
C MET A 77 -11.94 2.68 -0.72
N SER A 78 -12.70 3.74 -0.50
CA SER A 78 -12.14 5.02 -0.04
C SER A 78 -11.69 4.96 1.43
N SER A 79 -10.80 5.87 1.86
CA SER A 79 -10.36 5.93 3.26
C SER A 79 -11.51 6.12 4.27
N GLU A 80 -12.58 6.80 3.86
CA GLU A 80 -13.76 7.07 4.68
C GLU A 80 -14.65 5.82 4.80
N GLU A 81 -14.82 5.09 3.70
CA GLU A 81 -15.54 3.82 3.70
C GLU A 81 -14.81 2.76 4.52
N ILE A 82 -13.48 2.68 4.44
CA ILE A 82 -12.67 1.73 5.22
C ILE A 82 -12.90 1.95 6.72
N GLN A 83 -12.91 3.21 7.17
CA GLN A 83 -13.16 3.56 8.57
C GLN A 83 -14.62 3.30 9.00
N SER A 84 -15.58 3.55 8.11
CA SER A 84 -17.01 3.44 8.43
C SER A 84 -17.52 2.00 8.41
N ILE A 85 -17.13 1.22 7.39
CA ILE A 85 -17.61 -0.15 7.15
C ILE A 85 -16.82 -1.15 7.99
N ASN A 86 -15.49 -0.96 8.08
CA ASN A 86 -14.56 -1.84 8.78
C ASN A 86 -14.74 -3.34 8.46
N LYS A 87 -15.09 -3.66 7.22
CA LYS A 87 -15.31 -5.04 6.76
C LYS A 87 -15.01 -5.17 5.28
N GLY A 88 -14.43 -6.30 4.90
CA GLY A 88 -14.09 -6.61 3.51
C GLY A 88 -12.66 -6.24 3.15
N ASN A 89 -12.40 -6.26 1.84
CA ASN A 89 -11.10 -5.92 1.28
C ASN A 89 -10.96 -4.39 1.17
N GLY A 90 -9.99 -3.81 1.85
CA GLY A 90 -9.73 -2.37 1.83
C GLY A 90 -8.75 -2.01 0.71
N ILE A 91 -7.66 -2.77 0.59
CA ILE A 91 -6.59 -2.54 -0.37
C ILE A 91 -6.19 -3.87 -1.00
N GLU A 92 -6.26 -3.92 -2.32
CA GLU A 92 -5.75 -5.03 -3.11
C GLU A 92 -4.23 -4.94 -3.24
N SER A 93 -3.51 -6.02 -2.94
CA SER A 93 -2.06 -6.05 -3.05
C SER A 93 -1.65 -6.23 -4.52
N LEU A 94 -0.86 -5.29 -5.05
CA LEU A 94 -0.35 -5.35 -6.43
C LEU A 94 1.07 -5.93 -6.48
N HIS A 95 1.92 -5.51 -5.56
CA HIS A 95 3.32 -5.92 -5.48
C HIS A 95 3.73 -5.94 -4.01
N TYR A 96 4.50 -6.94 -3.60
CA TYR A 96 4.98 -7.05 -2.22
C TYR A 96 6.43 -7.50 -2.16
N LEU A 97 7.07 -7.21 -1.03
CA LEU A 97 8.46 -7.54 -0.79
C LEU A 97 8.70 -9.06 -0.92
N ASN A 98 9.74 -9.45 -1.66
CA ASN A 98 10.10 -10.83 -2.00
C ASN A 98 9.06 -11.57 -2.88
N ASP A 99 8.21 -10.86 -3.62
CA ASP A 99 7.43 -11.50 -4.66
C ASP A 99 8.28 -11.81 -5.92
N GLY A 100 7.64 -12.36 -6.94
CA GLY A 100 8.34 -12.69 -8.19
C GLY A 100 8.95 -11.48 -8.90
N LEU A 101 8.32 -10.30 -8.82
CA LEU A 101 8.84 -9.07 -9.44
C LEU A 101 10.05 -8.54 -8.67
N TRP A 102 10.04 -8.65 -7.34
CA TRP A 102 11.16 -8.30 -6.49
C TRP A 102 12.41 -9.11 -6.86
N HIS A 103 12.28 -10.44 -6.93
CA HIS A 103 13.39 -11.32 -7.29
C HIS A 103 13.82 -11.20 -8.75
N LEU A 104 12.93 -10.75 -9.64
CA LEU A 104 13.30 -10.46 -11.02
C LEU A 104 14.26 -9.26 -11.10
N ALA A 105 14.03 -8.21 -10.30
CA ALA A 105 14.90 -7.05 -10.23
C ALA A 105 16.28 -7.36 -9.61
N GLU A 106 16.35 -8.34 -8.71
CA GLU A 106 17.61 -8.81 -8.10
C GLU A 106 18.48 -9.62 -9.08
N LYS A 107 17.89 -10.23 -10.11
CA LYS A 107 18.66 -10.93 -11.14
C LYS A 107 19.21 -9.93 -12.15
N PRO A 108 20.54 -9.88 -12.37
CA PRO A 108 21.07 -9.15 -13.50
C PRO A 108 20.46 -9.78 -14.77
N LEU A 109 19.94 -8.91 -15.65
CA LEU A 109 19.46 -9.27 -16.98
C LEU A 109 20.66 -9.77 -17.79
N ASN A 110 20.97 -11.06 -17.66
CA ASN A 110 21.96 -11.77 -18.45
C ASN A 110 21.26 -12.54 -19.56
#